data_AF-A0A8T4X956-F1
#
_entry.id   AF-A0A8T4X956-F1
#
_cell.length_a   1.000
_cell.length_b   1.000
_cell.length_c   1.000
_cell.angle_alpha   90.00
_cell.angle_beta   90.00
_cell.angle_gamma   90.00
#
_symmetry.space_group_name_H-M   'P 1'
#
loop_
_entity.id
_entity.type
_entity.pdbx_description
1 polymer ?
#
loop_
_entity_poly.entity_id
_entity_poly.type
_entity_poly.pdbx_seq_one_letter_code
_entity_poly.pdbx_strand_id
1 'polypeptide(L)' 'MIDVKDLKVCSDCGTVYYEKFSRGLCPNCHTNNHEQISADSGVGSLEI' A
#
# COMPACT_ATOMS: atom_id res chain seq x y z
N MET A 1 -7.55 15.59 6.03
CA MET A 1 -6.55 14.78 6.74
C MET A 1 -6.48 13.46 6.00
N ILE A 2 -5.27 13.00 5.68
CA ILE A 2 -5.07 11.81 4.86
C ILE A 2 -4.71 10.65 5.81
N ASP A 3 -5.56 9.63 5.87
CA ASP A 3 -5.35 8.48 6.74
C ASP A 3 -4.49 7.44 6.02
N VAL A 4 -3.33 7.11 6.60
CA VAL A 4 -2.36 6.16 6.02
C VAL A 4 -2.93 4.74 5.87
N LYS A 5 -4.03 4.40 6.56
CA LYS A 5 -4.68 3.09 6.44
C LYS A 5 -5.36 2.87 5.10
N ASP A 6 -5.70 3.95 4.40
CA ASP A 6 -6.34 3.91 3.07
C ASP A 6 -5.31 3.81 1.92
N LEU A 7 -4.01 3.79 2.24
CA LEU A 7 -2.94 3.61 1.26
C LEU A 7 -2.71 2.13 0.97
N LYS A 8 -2.56 1.84 -0.32
CA LYS A 8 -2.20 0.53 -0.86
C LYS A 8 -0.91 0.66 -1.66
N VAL A 9 -0.10 -0.38 -1.65
CA VAL A 9 1.07 -0.50 -2.51
C VAL A 9 0.81 -1.61 -3.51
N CYS A 10 0.94 -1.33 -4.80
CA CYS A 10 0.83 -2.34 -5.84
C CYS A 10 2.02 -3.31 -5.73
N SER A 11 1.77 -4.60 -5.59
CA SER A 11 2.82 -5.60 -5.45
C SER A 11 3.55 -5.88 -6.77
N ASP A 12 2.95 -5.55 -7.93
CA ASP A 12 3.59 -5.76 -9.24
C ASP A 12 4.61 -4.66 -9.59
N CYS A 13 4.31 -3.41 -9.23
CA CYS A 13 5.10 -2.25 -9.68
C CYS A 13 5.53 -1.30 -8.57
N GLY A 14 5.19 -1.58 -7.31
CA GLY A 14 5.55 -0.76 -6.15
C GLY A 14 4.83 0.60 -6.09
N THR A 15 3.85 0.85 -6.95
CA THR A 15 3.12 2.13 -6.94
C THR A 15 2.27 2.24 -5.68
N VAL A 16 2.47 3.31 -4.91
CA VAL A 16 1.64 3.63 -3.74
C VAL A 16 0.47 4.50 -4.16
N TYR A 17 -0.75 4.10 -3.82
CA TYR A 17 -1.98 4.80 -4.21
C TYR A 17 -3.09 4.66 -3.15
N TYR A 18 -4.11 5.52 -3.26
CA TYR A 18 -5.30 5.44 -2.41
C TYR A 18 -6.35 4.54 -3.03
N GLU A 19 -6.75 3.50 -2.29
CA GLU A 19 -7.75 2.53 -2.76
C GLU A 19 -9.07 3.23 -3.15
N LYS A 20 -9.51 4.20 -2.34
CA LYS A 20 -10.74 4.97 -2.55
C LYS A 20 -10.76 5.75 -3.86
N PHE A 21 -9.63 6.28 -4.31
CA PHE A 21 -9.55 7.04 -5.56
C PHE A 21 -9.37 6.14 -6.77
N SER A 22 -8.67 5.02 -6.61
CA SER A 22 -8.35 4.12 -7.70
C SER A 22 -9.32 2.95 -7.85
N ARG A 23 -10.44 2.96 -7.12
CA ARG A 23 -11.50 1.91 -7.16
C ARG A 23 -10.94 0.49 -6.94
N GLY A 24 -9.90 0.36 -6.11
CA GLY A 24 -9.22 -0.92 -5.86
C GLY A 24 -8.24 -1.39 -6.95
N LEU A 25 -7.96 -0.57 -7.98
CA LEU A 25 -6.98 -0.90 -9.03
C LEU A 25 -5.75 -0.01 -8.92
N CYS A 26 -4.57 -0.55 -9.23
CA CYS A 26 -3.36 0.23 -9.35
C CYS A 26 -3.49 1.21 -10.53
N PRO A 27 -3.25 2.52 -10.35
CA PRO A 27 -3.34 3.49 -11.44
C PRO A 27 -2.23 3.35 -12.49
N ASN A 28 -1.17 2.58 -12.20
CA ASN A 28 -0.04 2.37 -13.11
C ASN A 28 -0.21 1.11 -13.96
N CYS A 29 -0.54 -0.01 -13.32
CA CYS A 29 -0.63 -1.32 -13.99
C CYS A 29 -2.06 -1.82 -14.18
N HIS A 30 -3.05 -1.11 -13.63
CA HIS A 30 -4.47 -1.50 -13.61
C HIS A 30 -4.74 -2.90 -13.04
N THR A 31 -3.84 -3.41 -12.19
CA THR A 31 -4.00 -4.66 -11.44
C THR A 31 -4.65 -4.39 -10.09
N ASN A 32 -5.33 -5.38 -9.52
CA ASN A 32 -5.85 -5.34 -8.14
C ASN A 32 -4.89 -6.02 -7.15
N ASN A 33 -3.65 -6.30 -7.58
CA ASN A 33 -2.64 -6.95 -6.76
C ASN A 33 -1.94 -5.90 -5.90
N HIS A 34 -2.41 -5.74 -4.68
CA HIS A 34 -1.92 -4.70 -3.78
C HIS A 34 -1.88 -5.15 -2.32
N GLU A 35 -0.88 -4.65 -1.60
CA GLU A 35 -0.74 -4.84 -0.17
C GLU A 35 -1.23 -3.62 0.58
N GLN A 36 -1.85 -3.85 1.75
CA GLN A 36 -2.24 -2.77 2.62
C GLN A 36 -1.03 -2.27 3.40
N ILE A 37 -0.83 -0.95 3.38
CA ILE A 37 0.22 -0.34 4.20
C ILE A 37 -0.30 -0.33 5.64
N SER A 38 0.05 -1.36 6.38
CA SER A 38 -0.15 -1.42 7.82
C SER A 38 0.97 -0.63 8.48
N ALA A 39 0.64 0.44 9.20
CA ALA A 39 1.58 1.12 10.09
C ALA A 39 1.86 0.30 11.38
N ASP A 40 1.75 -1.03 11.30
CA ASP A 40 2.36 -1.89 12.29
C ASP A 40 3.85 -1.80 11.99
N SER A 41 4.53 -0.98 12.78
CA SER A 41 5.96 -0.78 12.68
C SER A 41 6.64 -2.13 12.87
N GLY A 42 6.87 -2.83 11.77
CA GLY A 42 7.92 -3.82 11.63
C GLY A 42 9.28 -3.14 11.72
N VAL A 43 9.54 -2.41 12.81
CA VAL A 43 10.82 -2.52 13.49
C VAL A 43 10.86 -3.95 14.03
N GLY A 44 11.06 -4.91 13.13
CA GLY A 44 11.52 -6.22 13.53
C GLY A 44 12.73 -5.94 14.41
N SER A 45 12.66 -6.38 15.66
CA SER A 45 13.77 -6.37 16.60
C SER A 45 15.04 -6.69 15.84
N LEU A 46 15.85 -5.67 15.58
CA LEU A 46 17.22 -5.87 15.13
C LEU A 46 17.96 -6.34 16.38
N GLU A 47 17.82 -7.62 16.68
CA GLU A 47 18.77 -8.32 17.54
C GLU A 47 20.07 -8.41 16.75
N ILE A 48 20.95 -7.42 16.97
CA ILE A 48 22.38 -7.48 16.65
C ILE A 48 23.13 -7.42 17.98
#